data_AF-A0A225UGB4-F1
#
_entry.id   AF-A0A225UGB4-F1
#
_cell.length_a   1.000
_cell.length_b   1.000
_cell.length_c   1.000
_cell.angle_alpha   90.00
_cell.angle_beta   90.00
_cell.angle_gamma   90.00
#
_symmetry.space_group_name_H-M   'P 1'
#
loop_
_entity.id
_entity.type
_entity.pdbx_description
1 polymer ?
#
loop_
_entity_poly.entity_id
_entity_poly.type
_entity_poly.pdbx_seq_one_letter_code
_entity_poly.pdbx_strand_id
1 'polypeptide(L)'
;MESPVQLKIVEFALSKLPDNGHDSITAIISDVLVSDIPLSKAIELSHPGSVALLDLVWMRSLRDMEHSRWTVAKLLQSEKDYYKWEFSLALVQAIRRADVKMVQWILTHFSNCLVEKEVVEEAAKGGHLWVLQLLAMAIFESISKIAFEQR
;
A
#
# COMPACT_ATOMS: atom_id res chain seq x y z
N MET A 1 6.63 -11.61 21.91
CA MET A 1 6.37 -11.72 20.45
C MET A 1 7.72 -11.80 19.77
N GLU A 2 8.05 -12.93 19.17
CA GLU A 2 9.33 -13.07 18.47
C GLU A 2 9.33 -12.20 17.21
N SER A 3 10.46 -11.51 16.98
CA SER A 3 10.70 -10.80 15.72
C SER A 3 10.55 -11.76 14.53
N PRO A 4 9.77 -11.42 13.49
CA PRO A 4 9.61 -12.22 12.28
C PRO A 4 10.95 -12.68 11.72
N VAL A 5 11.06 -13.96 11.33
CA VAL A 5 12.31 -14.59 10.87
C VAL A 5 13.00 -13.77 9.76
N GLN A 6 12.22 -13.09 8.91
CA GLN A 6 12.74 -12.21 7.87
C GLN A 6 13.53 -11.01 8.43
N LEU A 7 13.08 -10.40 9.53
CA LEU A 7 13.79 -9.30 10.18
C LEU A 7 15.12 -9.78 10.80
N LYS A 8 15.14 -10.99 11.37
CA LYS A 8 16.38 -11.60 11.89
C LYS A 8 17.39 -11.90 10.77
N ILE A 9 16.92 -12.34 9.60
CA ILE A 9 17.79 -12.61 8.44
C ILE A 9 18.38 -11.31 7.89
N VAL A 10 17.58 -10.24 7.83
CA VAL A 10 18.05 -8.91 7.40
C VAL A 10 19.04 -8.33 8.39
N GLU A 11 18.73 -8.38 9.68
CA GLU A 11 19.62 -7.93 10.76
C GLU A 11 20.94 -8.73 10.75
N PHE A 12 20.86 -10.05 10.56
CA PHE A 12 22.02 -10.90 10.42
C PHE A 12 22.85 -10.57 9.17
N ALA A 13 22.21 -10.34 8.02
CA ALA A 13 22.89 -9.96 6.78
C ALA A 13 23.59 -8.60 6.90
N LEU A 14 22.94 -7.63 7.54
CA LEU A 14 23.52 -6.31 7.84
C LEU A 14 24.72 -6.42 8.80
N SER A 15 24.69 -7.35 9.76
CA SER A 15 25.77 -7.57 10.74
C SER A 15 27.05 -8.21 10.17
N LYS A 16 27.03 -8.70 8.92
CA LYS A 16 28.12 -9.49 8.33
C LYS A 16 28.87 -8.80 7.19
N LEU A 17 28.54 -7.55 6.86
CA LEU A 17 29.11 -6.87 5.69
C LEU A 17 30.21 -5.85 6.07
N PRO A 18 31.36 -5.85 5.36
CA PRO A 18 32.46 -4.92 5.59
C PRO A 18 32.18 -3.51 5.05
N ASP A 19 32.87 -2.54 5.63
CA ASP A 19 32.43 -1.14 5.80
C ASP A 19 32.46 -0.23 4.54
N ASN A 20 32.48 -0.81 3.33
CA ASN A 20 32.90 -0.11 2.11
C ASN A 20 32.00 -0.33 0.88
N GLY A 21 30.78 -0.82 1.05
CA GLY A 21 29.78 -0.97 -0.02
C GLY A 21 28.33 -0.74 0.42
N HIS A 22 28.12 -0.06 1.55
CA HIS A 22 26.83 0.01 2.24
C HIS A 22 25.72 0.64 1.41
N ASP A 23 25.98 1.65 0.59
CA ASP A 23 24.89 2.34 -0.10
C ASP A 23 24.28 1.48 -1.21
N SER A 24 25.11 0.77 -1.97
CA SER A 24 24.64 -0.12 -3.04
C SER A 24 24.00 -1.39 -2.49
N ILE A 25 24.56 -1.97 -1.42
CA ILE A 25 24.02 -3.18 -0.82
C ILE A 25 22.76 -2.87 0.00
N THR A 26 22.73 -1.77 0.75
CA THR A 26 21.51 -1.27 1.40
C THR A 26 20.44 -0.98 0.35
N ALA A 27 20.79 -0.35 -0.77
CA ALA A 27 19.86 -0.14 -1.87
C ALA A 27 19.31 -1.45 -2.43
N ILE A 28 20.14 -2.47 -2.66
CA ILE A 28 19.72 -3.80 -3.14
C ILE A 28 18.88 -4.54 -2.10
N ILE A 29 19.24 -4.46 -0.81
CA ILE A 29 18.47 -5.10 0.27
C ILE A 29 17.11 -4.39 0.43
N SER A 30 17.08 -3.05 0.38
CA SER A 30 15.83 -2.28 0.29
C SER A 30 15.08 -2.54 -1.02
N ASP A 31 15.79 -2.90 -2.10
CA ASP A 31 15.20 -3.32 -3.37
C ASP A 31 14.42 -4.61 -3.16
N VAL A 32 15.11 -5.66 -2.74
CA VAL A 32 14.57 -6.99 -2.52
C VAL A 32 13.49 -7.01 -1.45
N LEU A 33 13.71 -6.34 -0.31
CA LEU A 33 12.73 -6.36 0.79
C LEU A 33 11.44 -5.64 0.43
N VAL A 34 11.50 -4.59 -0.39
CA VAL A 34 10.31 -3.82 -0.74
C VAL A 34 9.61 -4.37 -1.99
N SER A 35 10.33 -5.07 -2.89
CA SER A 35 9.74 -5.72 -4.07
C SER A 35 8.69 -6.78 -3.73
N ASP A 36 8.83 -7.42 -2.57
CA ASP A 36 7.92 -8.49 -2.13
C ASP A 36 6.89 -8.04 -1.08
N ILE A 37 6.92 -6.77 -0.65
CA ILE A 37 5.95 -6.25 0.32
C ILE A 37 4.68 -5.77 -0.40
N PRO A 38 3.50 -6.38 -0.14
CA PRO A 38 2.23 -5.85 -0.63
C PRO A 38 1.90 -4.52 0.08
N LEU A 39 1.16 -3.66 -0.58
CA LEU A 39 0.84 -2.31 -0.10
C LEU A 39 0.10 -2.33 1.26
N SER A 40 -0.82 -3.26 1.44
CA SER A 40 -1.53 -3.54 2.69
C SER A 40 -0.57 -3.84 3.83
N LYS A 41 0.51 -4.59 3.57
CA LYS A 41 1.54 -4.88 4.57
C LYS A 41 2.45 -3.68 4.81
N ALA A 42 2.72 -2.88 3.78
CA ALA A 42 3.43 -1.61 3.94
C ALA A 42 2.69 -0.66 4.88
N ILE A 43 1.35 -0.65 4.88
CA ILE A 43 0.57 0.09 5.87
C ILE A 43 0.89 -0.41 7.27
N GLU A 44 0.77 -1.70 7.55
CA GLU A 44 1.05 -2.27 8.88
C GLU A 44 2.47 -1.95 9.40
N LEU A 45 3.46 -1.94 8.50
CA LEU A 45 4.86 -1.66 8.84
C LEU A 45 5.19 -0.16 8.93
N SER A 46 4.36 0.69 8.33
CA SER A 46 4.59 2.13 8.30
C SER A 46 4.34 2.77 9.66
N HIS A 47 5.14 3.78 9.99
CA HIS A 47 4.86 4.64 11.12
C HIS A 47 3.51 5.38 10.92
N PRO A 48 2.66 5.52 11.96
CA PRO A 48 1.41 6.26 11.86
C PRO A 48 1.64 7.67 11.30
N GLY A 49 0.83 8.06 10.31
CA GLY A 49 0.88 9.35 9.63
C GLY A 49 1.98 9.48 8.56
N SER A 50 2.77 8.44 8.31
CA SER A 50 3.79 8.41 7.26
C SER A 50 3.32 7.60 6.05
N VAL A 51 3.44 8.18 4.86
CA VAL A 51 3.12 7.50 3.58
C VAL A 51 4.38 7.11 2.79
N ALA A 52 5.57 7.35 3.33
CA ALA A 52 6.83 7.17 2.60
C ALA A 52 7.05 5.73 2.10
N LEU A 53 6.64 4.73 2.89
CA LEU A 53 6.76 3.33 2.48
C LEU A 53 5.69 2.96 1.42
N LEU A 54 4.50 3.57 1.49
CA LEU A 54 3.45 3.40 0.49
C LEU A 54 3.90 4.01 -0.85
N ASP A 55 4.47 5.23 -0.81
CA ASP A 55 5.07 5.89 -1.98
C ASP A 55 6.16 5.01 -2.60
N LEU A 56 7.01 4.40 -1.77
CA LEU A 56 8.09 3.53 -2.25
C LEU A 56 7.56 2.28 -2.96
N VAL A 57 6.61 1.56 -2.34
CA VAL A 57 5.96 0.38 -2.94
C VAL A 57 5.23 0.76 -4.22
N TRP A 58 4.52 1.89 -4.22
CA TRP A 58 3.81 2.38 -5.39
C TRP A 58 4.75 2.74 -6.55
N MET A 59 5.77 3.55 -6.29
CA MET A 59 6.75 3.91 -7.32
C MET A 59 7.50 2.70 -7.88
N ARG A 60 7.71 1.65 -7.08
CA ARG A 60 8.25 0.37 -7.55
C ARG A 60 7.30 -0.35 -8.48
N SER A 61 6.02 -0.42 -8.12
CA SER A 61 4.99 -1.04 -8.97
C SER A 61 4.96 -0.44 -10.38
N LEU A 62 5.19 0.86 -10.50
CA LEU A 62 5.26 1.57 -11.78
C LEU A 62 6.56 1.29 -12.56
N ARG A 63 7.68 1.07 -11.87
CA ARG A 63 9.01 0.85 -12.48
C ARG A 63 9.24 -0.58 -12.95
N ASP A 64 8.70 -1.56 -12.22
CA ASP A 64 8.90 -2.99 -12.50
C ASP A 64 8.17 -3.51 -13.76
N MET A 65 7.42 -2.63 -14.46
CA MET A 65 6.78 -2.94 -15.73
C MET A 65 7.79 -3.36 -16.81
N GLU A 66 9.00 -2.79 -16.79
CA GLU A 66 10.06 -3.04 -17.78
C GLU A 66 10.93 -4.26 -17.47
N HIS A 67 10.83 -4.83 -16.26
CA HIS A 67 11.76 -5.87 -15.79
C HIS A 67 11.14 -7.27 -15.87
N SER A 68 11.95 -8.28 -16.23
CA SER A 68 11.51 -9.67 -16.40
C SER A 68 11.23 -10.42 -15.09
N ARG A 69 11.71 -9.88 -13.97
CA ARG A 69 11.52 -10.48 -12.65
C ARG A 69 10.09 -10.25 -12.16
N TRP A 70 9.48 -11.30 -11.65
CA TRP A 70 8.16 -11.25 -11.01
C TRP A 70 8.29 -10.65 -9.60
N THR A 71 7.44 -9.67 -9.27
CA THR A 71 7.38 -9.03 -7.95
C THR A 71 5.91 -8.77 -7.57
N VAL A 72 5.61 -8.71 -6.27
CA VAL A 72 4.25 -8.40 -5.78
C VAL A 72 3.86 -6.98 -6.18
N ALA A 73 4.80 -6.05 -6.18
CA ALA A 73 4.59 -4.69 -6.67
C ALA A 73 4.15 -4.68 -8.15
N LYS A 74 4.71 -5.54 -9.00
CA LYS A 74 4.31 -5.64 -10.42
C LYS A 74 2.86 -6.09 -10.60
N LEU A 75 2.39 -7.03 -9.78
CA LEU A 75 1.00 -7.50 -9.83
C LEU A 75 0.00 -6.35 -9.65
N LEU A 76 0.38 -5.32 -8.88
CA LEU A 76 -0.46 -4.16 -8.66
C LEU A 76 -0.82 -3.45 -9.97
N GLN A 77 0.09 -3.42 -10.94
CA GLN A 77 -0.15 -2.75 -12.23
C GLN A 77 -0.57 -3.73 -13.33
N SER A 78 -0.20 -5.01 -13.25
CA SER A 78 -0.50 -5.99 -14.30
C SER A 78 -1.83 -6.73 -14.13
N GLU A 79 -2.29 -6.94 -12.89
CA GLU A 79 -3.45 -7.79 -12.59
C GLU A 79 -4.60 -6.98 -11.98
N LYS A 80 -5.70 -6.84 -12.73
CA LYS A 80 -6.86 -6.01 -12.32
C LYS A 80 -7.54 -6.51 -11.06
N ASP A 81 -7.66 -7.83 -10.90
CA ASP A 81 -8.32 -8.42 -9.73
C ASP A 81 -7.45 -8.26 -8.48
N TYR A 82 -6.12 -8.43 -8.63
CA TYR A 82 -5.17 -8.15 -7.56
C TYR A 82 -5.19 -6.67 -7.17
N TYR A 83 -5.22 -5.75 -8.14
CA TYR A 83 -5.31 -4.31 -7.89
C TYR A 83 -6.52 -3.93 -7.02
N LYS A 84 -7.70 -4.47 -7.35
CA LYS A 84 -8.92 -4.23 -6.56
C LYS A 84 -8.87 -4.88 -5.18
N TRP A 85 -8.39 -6.11 -5.10
CA TRP A 85 -8.26 -6.82 -3.83
C TRP A 85 -7.28 -6.11 -2.89
N GLU A 86 -6.12 -5.72 -3.39
CA GLU A 86 -5.09 -4.99 -2.64
C GLU A 86 -5.61 -3.62 -2.20
N PHE A 87 -6.40 -2.92 -3.03
CA PHE A 87 -7.08 -1.69 -2.64
C PHE A 87 -8.00 -1.88 -1.44
N SER A 88 -8.95 -2.82 -1.50
CA SER A 88 -9.89 -3.06 -0.40
C SER A 88 -9.15 -3.44 0.88
N LEU A 89 -8.13 -4.31 0.77
CA LEU A 89 -7.34 -4.74 1.91
C LEU A 89 -6.52 -3.60 2.52
N ALA A 90 -5.80 -2.83 1.70
CA ALA A 90 -5.03 -1.69 2.15
C ALA A 90 -5.91 -0.63 2.83
N LEU A 91 -7.07 -0.34 2.24
CA LEU A 91 -8.01 0.64 2.77
C LEU A 91 -8.56 0.20 4.14
N VAL A 92 -8.97 -1.06 4.29
CA VAL A 92 -9.38 -1.62 5.59
C VAL A 92 -8.29 -1.48 6.65
N GLN A 93 -7.02 -1.77 6.30
CA GLN A 93 -5.92 -1.64 7.25
C GLN A 93 -5.68 -0.19 7.68
N ALA A 94 -5.73 0.77 6.75
CA ALA A 94 -5.59 2.18 7.08
C ALA A 94 -6.75 2.67 7.97
N ILE A 95 -7.98 2.21 7.70
CA ILE A 95 -9.17 2.53 8.49
C ILE A 95 -9.05 1.99 9.92
N ARG A 96 -8.62 0.73 10.10
CA ARG A 96 -8.42 0.12 11.43
C ARG A 96 -7.41 0.87 12.29
N ARG A 97 -6.47 1.56 11.66
CA ARG A 97 -5.47 2.41 12.32
C ARG A 97 -5.96 3.84 12.58
N ALA A 98 -7.16 4.19 12.10
CA ALA A 98 -7.68 5.55 12.06
C ALA A 98 -6.72 6.55 11.38
N ASP A 99 -5.89 6.08 10.44
CA ASP A 99 -4.87 6.90 9.79
C ASP A 99 -5.44 7.59 8.55
N VAL A 100 -5.98 8.79 8.77
CA VAL A 100 -6.61 9.61 7.75
C VAL A 100 -5.67 9.91 6.57
N LYS A 101 -4.37 10.08 6.83
CA LYS A 101 -3.39 10.38 5.77
C LYS A 101 -3.21 9.17 4.85
N MET A 102 -3.10 7.97 5.41
CA MET A 102 -3.01 6.74 4.62
C MET A 102 -4.31 6.48 3.85
N VAL A 103 -5.48 6.69 4.47
CA VAL A 103 -6.77 6.56 3.78
C VAL A 103 -6.84 7.50 2.58
N GLN A 104 -6.49 8.78 2.74
CA GLN A 104 -6.49 9.75 1.65
C GLN A 104 -5.48 9.38 0.56
N TRP A 105 -4.29 8.92 0.94
CA TRP A 105 -3.28 8.48 -0.01
C TRP A 105 -3.78 7.31 -0.86
N ILE A 106 -4.42 6.31 -0.25
CA ILE A 106 -4.96 5.13 -0.95
C ILE A 106 -6.06 5.55 -1.93
N LEU A 107 -7.03 6.35 -1.50
CA LEU A 107 -8.12 6.83 -2.36
C LEU A 107 -7.61 7.65 -3.55
N THR A 108 -6.51 8.39 -3.37
CA THR A 108 -5.91 9.20 -4.45
C THR A 108 -5.20 8.32 -5.48
N HIS A 109 -4.45 7.30 -5.05
CA HIS A 109 -3.67 6.44 -5.93
C HIS A 109 -4.53 5.36 -6.63
N PHE A 110 -5.61 4.92 -5.97
CA PHE A 110 -6.57 3.96 -6.52
C PHE A 110 -7.84 4.65 -7.04
N SER A 111 -7.68 5.71 -7.82
CA SER A 111 -8.80 6.54 -8.31
C SER A 111 -9.84 5.79 -9.15
N ASN A 112 -9.47 4.61 -9.67
CA ASN A 112 -10.32 3.79 -10.53
C ASN A 112 -11.05 2.67 -9.78
N CYS A 113 -10.80 2.53 -8.47
CA CYS A 113 -11.49 1.55 -7.63
C CYS A 113 -12.73 2.15 -6.98
N LEU A 114 -13.79 1.33 -6.91
CA LEU A 114 -14.98 1.66 -6.14
C LEU A 114 -14.80 1.18 -4.71
N VAL A 115 -15.17 2.02 -3.74
CA VAL A 115 -15.18 1.63 -2.33
C VAL A 115 -16.31 0.62 -2.10
N GLU A 116 -15.94 -0.58 -1.66
CA GLU A 116 -16.90 -1.65 -1.35
C GLU A 116 -17.63 -1.39 -0.03
N LYS A 117 -18.83 -1.95 0.12
CA LYS A 117 -19.70 -1.75 1.29
C LYS A 117 -19.01 -2.17 2.59
N GLU A 118 -18.29 -3.27 2.53
CA GLU A 118 -17.55 -3.88 3.64
C GLU A 118 -16.53 -2.90 4.24
N VAL A 119 -15.89 -2.07 3.39
CA VAL A 119 -14.93 -1.04 3.81
C VAL A 119 -15.62 0.07 4.61
N VAL A 120 -16.80 0.51 4.16
CA VAL A 120 -17.61 1.54 4.84
C VAL A 120 -18.11 1.02 6.18
N GLU A 121 -18.56 -0.24 6.23
CA GLU A 121 -18.99 -0.89 7.46
C GLU A 121 -17.85 -0.98 8.49
N GLU A 122 -16.62 -1.25 8.05
CA GLU A 122 -15.46 -1.28 8.94
C GLU A 122 -15.16 0.10 9.54
N ALA A 123 -15.22 1.16 8.73
CA ALA A 123 -15.06 2.53 9.23
C ALA A 123 -16.16 2.92 10.24
N ALA A 124 -17.39 2.46 10.00
CA ALA A 124 -18.52 2.69 10.90
C ALA A 124 -18.34 1.95 12.24
N LYS A 125 -17.88 0.70 12.22
CA LYS A 125 -17.58 -0.08 13.44
C LYS A 125 -16.51 0.60 14.30
N GLY A 126 -15.50 1.21 13.67
CA GLY A 126 -14.44 1.94 14.37
C GLY A 126 -14.87 3.31 14.93
N GLY A 127 -16.07 3.81 14.59
CA GLY A 127 -16.52 5.14 15.01
C GLY A 127 -15.71 6.29 14.38
N HIS A 128 -15.02 6.04 13.27
CA HIS A 128 -14.12 7.01 12.64
C HIS A 128 -14.90 7.95 11.71
N LEU A 129 -15.60 8.93 12.29
CA LEU A 129 -16.46 9.86 11.55
C LEU A 129 -15.75 10.55 10.37
N TRP A 130 -14.52 11.01 10.57
CA TRP A 130 -13.72 11.67 9.52
C TRP A 130 -13.41 10.74 8.35
N VAL A 131 -13.13 9.47 8.63
CA VAL A 131 -12.90 8.44 7.60
C VAL A 131 -14.19 8.19 6.82
N LEU A 132 -15.34 8.08 7.49
CA LEU A 132 -16.63 7.93 6.82
C LEU A 132 -16.96 9.10 5.89
N GLN A 133 -16.65 10.34 6.31
CA GLN A 133 -16.82 11.53 5.47
C GLN A 133 -15.93 11.46 4.22
N LEU A 134 -14.67 11.04 4.36
CA LEU A 134 -13.78 10.85 3.20
C LEU A 134 -14.28 9.77 2.25
N LEU A 135 -14.73 8.63 2.77
CA LEU A 135 -15.27 7.54 1.95
C LEU A 135 -16.54 7.99 1.21
N ALA A 136 -17.44 8.72 1.87
CA ALA A 136 -18.66 9.25 1.24
C ALA A 136 -18.34 10.22 0.09
N MET A 137 -17.35 11.09 0.28
CA MET A 137 -16.86 12.00 -0.76
C MET A 137 -16.27 11.24 -1.95
N ALA A 138 -15.43 10.23 -1.69
CA ALA A 138 -14.85 9.40 -2.75
C ALA A 138 -15.91 8.63 -3.55
N ILE A 139 -16.90 8.04 -2.88
CA ILE A 139 -18.02 7.35 -3.53
C ILE A 139 -18.81 8.31 -4.43
N PHE A 140 -19.11 9.51 -3.94
CA PHE A 140 -19.82 10.53 -4.73
C PHE A 140 -19.04 10.95 -5.99
N GLU A 141 -17.72 11.12 -5.86
CA GLU A 141 -16.85 11.45 -6.99
C GLU A 141 -16.82 10.33 -8.04
N SER A 142 -16.71 9.07 -7.60
CA SER A 142 -16.73 7.92 -8.51
C SER A 142 -18.06 7.78 -9.26
N ILE A 143 -19.20 7.96 -8.58
CA ILE A 143 -20.54 7.92 -9.21
C ILE A 143 -20.67 9.05 -10.24
N SER A 144 -20.17 10.24 -9.92
CA SER A 144 -20.19 11.37 -10.85
C SER A 144 -19.39 11.08 -12.11
N LYS A 145 -18.16 10.55 -12.00
CA LYS A 145 -17.33 10.17 -13.17
C LYS A 145 -18.04 9.18 -14.08
N ILE A 146 -18.63 8.11 -13.51
CA ILE A 146 -19.38 7.10 -14.27
C ILE A 146 -20.58 7.73 -15.01
N ALA A 147 -21.30 8.64 -14.36
CA ALA A 147 -22.45 9.31 -14.97
C ALA A 147 -22.07 10.25 -16.13
N PHE A 148 -20.87 10.85 -16.08
CA PHE A 148 -20.36 11.73 -17.15
C PHE A 148 -19.69 10.98 -18.31
N GLU A 149 -19.08 9.81 -18.08
CA GLU A 149 -18.44 8.99 -19.13
C GLU A 149 -19.44 8.24 -20.04
N GLN A 150 -20.71 8.14 -19.64
CA GLN A 150 -21.78 7.45 -20.39
C GLN A 150 -22.57 8.38 -21.33
N ARG A 151 -22.10 9.61 -21.60
CA ARG A 151 -22.79 10.64 -22.38
C ARG A 151 -21.97 11.12 -23.56
#